data_AF-A0ABD2NYZ2-F1
#
_entry.id   AF-A0ABD2NYZ2-F1
#
_cell.length_a   1.000
_cell.length_b   1.000
_cell.length_c   1.000
_cell.angle_alpha   90.00
_cell.angle_beta   90.00
_cell.angle_gamma   90.00
#
_symmetry.space_group_name_H-M   'P 1'
#
loop_
_entity.id
_entity.type
_entity.pdbx_description
1 polymer ?
#
loop_
_entity_poly.entity_id
_entity_poly.type
_entity_poly.pdbx_seq_one_letter_code
_entity_poly.pdbx_strand_id
1 'polypeptide(L)'
;MHTGLPKPQESLECPELHDFFKKVTIPSVRDSQGKLCDDHKQSAKVFASALASFFSVEPDGPQPRITPTRSPVELSTISLSADDIENHFLDLKTSSAPGPDRLTAFVLKNCA
;
A
#
# COMPACT_ATOMS: atom_id res chain seq x y z
N MET A 1 -43.05 22.21 46.72
CA MET A 1 -41.60 22.07 46.47
C MET A 1 -41.39 20.94 45.47
N HIS A 2 -40.31 21.06 44.69
CA HIS A 2 -39.82 20.18 43.62
C HIS A 2 -40.34 20.38 42.19
N THR A 3 -39.53 21.19 41.51
CA THR A 3 -39.24 21.39 40.10
C THR A 3 -38.93 20.08 39.34
N GLY A 4 -39.60 19.84 38.21
CA GLY A 4 -39.17 18.89 37.18
C GLY A 4 -38.59 19.64 35.99
N LEU A 5 -37.25 19.66 35.88
CA LEU A 5 -36.53 20.11 34.69
C LEU A 5 -36.82 19.19 33.49
N PRO A 6 -36.96 19.70 32.25
CA PRO A 6 -36.92 18.86 31.06
C PRO A 6 -35.49 18.38 30.78
N LYS A 7 -35.31 17.08 30.51
CA LYS A 7 -34.03 16.49 30.11
C LYS A 7 -33.70 16.83 28.63
N PRO A 8 -32.40 16.94 28.29
CA PRO A 8 -31.94 17.35 26.96
C PRO A 8 -32.01 16.22 25.92
N GLN A 9 -32.09 16.63 24.65
CA GLN A 9 -31.98 15.75 23.48
C GLN A 9 -30.52 15.34 23.21
N GLU A 10 -30.30 14.05 22.96
CA GLU A 10 -29.23 13.41 22.17
C GLU A 10 -29.62 11.92 22.14
N SER A 11 -29.66 11.18 21.04
CA SER A 11 -28.76 11.12 19.90
C SER A 11 -29.55 10.54 18.71
N LEU A 12 -29.39 11.14 17.53
CA LEU A 12 -29.73 10.52 16.26
C LEU A 12 -28.75 9.38 16.03
N GLU A 13 -29.15 8.14 16.29
CA GLU A 13 -28.42 6.98 15.80
C GLU A 13 -28.49 6.99 14.27
N CYS A 14 -27.39 7.36 13.61
CA CYS A 14 -27.21 7.22 12.18
C CYS A 14 -27.06 5.72 11.85
N PRO A 15 -28.01 5.06 11.17
CA PRO A 15 -27.93 3.63 10.94
C PRO A 15 -27.30 3.33 9.57
N GLU A 16 -26.18 3.94 9.19
CA GLU A 16 -25.56 3.69 7.88
C GLU A 16 -24.03 3.82 7.88
N LEU A 17 -23.33 2.96 8.64
CA LEU A 17 -21.86 2.86 8.53
C LEU A 17 -21.32 1.45 8.83
N HIS A 18 -22.10 0.40 8.56
CA HIS A 18 -21.68 -0.99 8.81
C HIS A 18 -20.98 -1.67 7.62
N ASP A 19 -20.87 -1.03 6.45
CA ASP A 19 -20.43 -1.72 5.22
C ASP A 19 -19.05 -1.30 4.67
N PHE A 20 -18.30 -0.43 5.37
CA PHE A 20 -17.04 0.12 4.83
C PHE A 20 -15.75 -0.64 5.21
N PHE A 21 -15.84 -1.67 6.05
CA PHE A 21 -14.71 -2.57 6.32
C PHE A 21 -15.07 -3.99 5.91
N LYS A 22 -15.15 -4.26 4.60
CA LYS A 22 -15.03 -5.65 4.12
C LYS A 22 -13.70 -6.18 4.62
N LYS A 23 -13.76 -6.99 5.69
CA LYS A 23 -12.63 -7.73 6.25
C LYS A 23 -11.95 -8.45 5.09
N VAL A 24 -10.73 -8.02 4.74
CA VAL A 24 -9.91 -8.74 3.76
C VAL A 24 -9.49 -10.04 4.43
N THR A 25 -10.28 -11.09 4.24
CA THR A 25 -9.98 -12.43 4.74
C THR A 25 -9.13 -13.17 3.73
N ILE A 26 -8.00 -13.72 4.18
CA ILE A 26 -7.19 -14.64 3.39
C ILE A 26 -8.07 -15.88 3.10
N PRO A 27 -8.24 -16.30 1.84
CA PRO A 27 -9.03 -17.47 1.51
C PRO A 27 -8.41 -18.72 2.15
N SER A 28 -9.26 -19.61 2.66
CA SER A 28 -8.81 -20.86 3.27
C SER A 28 -8.12 -21.75 2.25
N VAL A 29 -6.88 -22.15 2.55
CA VAL A 29 -6.04 -22.95 1.66
C VAL A 29 -6.27 -24.44 1.94
N ARG A 30 -6.37 -25.25 0.89
CA ARG A 30 -6.41 -26.71 0.99
C ARG A 30 -5.08 -27.31 0.56
N ASP A 31 -4.67 -28.39 1.21
CA ASP A 31 -3.49 -29.16 0.83
C ASP A 31 -3.76 -30.06 -0.40
N SER A 32 -2.74 -30.81 -0.82
CA SER A 32 -2.82 -31.74 -1.95
C SER A 32 -3.76 -32.93 -1.74
N GLN A 33 -4.21 -33.17 -0.51
CA GLN A 33 -5.21 -34.18 -0.16
C GLN A 33 -6.62 -33.58 -0.03
N GLY A 34 -6.76 -32.27 -0.29
CA GLY A 34 -8.03 -31.55 -0.19
C GLY A 34 -8.43 -31.18 1.24
N LYS A 35 -7.56 -31.42 2.25
CA LYS A 35 -7.80 -31.03 3.64
C LYS A 35 -7.52 -29.54 3.82
N LEU A 36 -8.35 -28.86 4.62
CA LEU A 36 -8.13 -27.46 4.97
C LEU A 36 -6.88 -27.29 5.84
N CYS A 37 -6.06 -26.29 5.54
CA CYS A 37 -4.93 -25.92 6.38
C CYS A 37 -5.42 -25.32 7.69
N ASP A 38 -4.91 -25.83 8.81
CA ASP A 38 -5.34 -25.42 10.15
C ASP A 38 -4.62 -24.14 10.63
N ASP A 39 -3.48 -23.80 10.01
CA ASP A 39 -2.65 -22.65 10.37
C ASP A 39 -1.91 -22.02 9.17
N HIS A 40 -1.36 -20.81 9.37
CA HIS A 40 -0.61 -20.07 8.35
C HIS A 40 0.67 -20.77 7.88
N LYS A 41 1.30 -21.57 8.74
CA LYS A 41 2.54 -22.29 8.41
C LYS A 41 2.24 -23.41 7.41
N GLN A 42 1.12 -24.10 7.56
CA GLN A 42 0.63 -25.09 6.62
C GLN A 42 0.26 -24.45 5.28
N SER A 43 -0.47 -23.33 5.31
CA SER A 43 -0.78 -22.59 4.07
C SER A 43 0.48 -22.16 3.32
N ALA A 44 1.48 -21.61 4.02
CA ALA A 44 2.75 -21.21 3.43
C ALA A 44 3.49 -22.39 2.78
N LYS A 45 3.47 -23.57 3.41
CA LYS A 45 4.06 -24.79 2.83
C LYS A 45 3.34 -25.20 1.54
N VAL A 46 2.00 -25.18 1.53
CA VAL A 46 1.22 -25.51 0.33
C VAL A 46 1.55 -24.54 -0.81
N PHE A 47 1.61 -23.24 -0.53
CA PHE A 47 2.01 -22.24 -1.52
C PHE A 47 3.43 -22.47 -2.02
N ALA A 48 4.40 -22.74 -1.13
CA ALA A 48 5.78 -22.99 -1.51
C ALA A 48 5.90 -24.24 -2.39
N SER A 49 5.20 -25.32 -2.07
CA SER A 49 5.18 -26.54 -2.87
C SER A 49 4.50 -26.33 -4.23
N ALA A 50 3.39 -25.59 -4.27
CA ALA A 50 2.74 -25.23 -5.52
C ALA A 50 3.66 -24.39 -6.40
N LEU A 51 4.30 -23.36 -5.82
CA LEU A 51 5.22 -22.48 -6.53
C LEU A 51 6.44 -23.26 -7.07
N ALA A 52 7.05 -24.09 -6.23
CA ALA A 52 8.20 -24.92 -6.60
C ALA A 52 7.86 -25.89 -7.74
N SER A 53 6.61 -26.37 -7.85
CA SER A 53 6.19 -27.25 -8.95
C SER A 53 6.26 -26.59 -10.34
N PHE A 54 6.21 -25.25 -10.41
CA PHE A 54 6.33 -24.50 -11.66
C PHE A 54 7.79 -24.25 -12.06
N PHE A 55 8.72 -24.37 -11.11
CA PHE A 55 10.13 -24.16 -11.39
C PHE A 55 10.80 -25.49 -11.66
N SER A 56 11.36 -25.63 -12.85
CA SER A 56 12.31 -26.70 -13.16
C SER A 56 13.50 -26.61 -12.20
N VAL A 57 14.12 -27.75 -11.89
CA VAL A 57 15.40 -27.81 -11.18
C VAL A 57 16.36 -26.79 -11.81
N GLU A 58 16.90 -25.89 -11.00
CA GLU A 58 17.86 -24.89 -11.46
C GLU A 58 18.98 -25.62 -12.21
N PRO A 59 19.25 -25.28 -13.49
CA PRO A 59 20.25 -25.98 -14.28
C PRO A 59 21.60 -25.87 -13.58
N ASP A 60 22.22 -27.02 -13.34
CA ASP A 60 23.54 -27.09 -12.72
C ASP A 60 24.56 -26.44 -13.66
N GLY A 61 25.10 -25.29 -13.25
CA GLY A 61 25.99 -24.51 -14.09
C GLY A 61 26.11 -23.05 -13.64
N PRO A 62 27.12 -22.32 -14.17
CA PRO A 62 27.23 -20.90 -13.89
C PRO A 62 25.98 -20.17 -14.41
N GLN A 63 25.33 -19.39 -13.54
CA GLN A 63 24.25 -18.50 -13.97
C GLN A 63 24.72 -17.68 -15.17
N PRO A 64 23.89 -17.52 -16.21
CA PRO A 64 24.24 -16.72 -17.36
C PRO A 64 24.62 -15.32 -16.87
N ARG A 65 25.90 -14.97 -17.05
CA ARG A 65 26.38 -13.62 -16.77
C ARG A 65 25.75 -12.72 -17.82
N ILE A 66 24.69 -12.02 -17.44
CA ILE A 66 24.21 -10.89 -18.22
C ILE A 66 25.28 -9.82 -18.06
N THR A 67 26.25 -9.79 -18.99
CA THR A 67 27.11 -8.63 -19.14
C THR A 67 26.16 -7.47 -19.48
N PRO A 68 26.05 -6.44 -18.63
CA PRO A 68 25.21 -5.32 -18.97
C PRO A 68 25.78 -4.69 -20.24
N THR A 69 25.04 -4.74 -21.34
CA THR A 69 25.43 -4.16 -22.64
C THR A 69 25.59 -2.64 -22.54
N ARG A 70 25.10 -2.04 -21.47
CA ARG A 70 25.31 -0.64 -21.10
C ARG A 70 26.17 -0.57 -19.85
N SER A 71 27.24 0.22 -19.92
CA SER A 71 27.85 0.79 -18.73
C SER A 71 26.76 1.41 -17.84
N PRO A 72 26.92 1.45 -16.51
CA PRO A 72 26.09 2.32 -15.71
C PRO A 72 26.21 3.71 -16.33
N VAL A 73 25.13 4.19 -16.93
CA VAL A 73 24.99 5.60 -17.23
C VAL A 73 25.02 6.22 -15.85
N GLU A 74 26.16 6.79 -15.46
CA GLU A 74 26.17 7.71 -14.34
C GLU A 74 25.01 8.66 -14.59
N LEU A 75 24.09 8.72 -13.64
CA LEU A 75 23.03 9.71 -13.67
C LEU A 75 23.74 11.05 -13.65
N SER A 76 23.93 11.64 -14.84
CA SER A 76 24.42 12.99 -15.01
C SER A 76 23.65 13.85 -14.03
N THR A 77 24.36 14.56 -13.16
CA THR A 77 23.82 15.45 -12.13
C THR A 77 22.56 16.13 -12.67
N ILE A 78 21.39 15.75 -12.16
CA ILE A 78 20.14 16.35 -12.60
C ILE A 78 20.20 17.80 -12.15
N SER A 79 20.46 18.71 -13.08
CA SER A 79 20.39 20.15 -12.83
C SER A 79 18.93 20.56 -12.93
N LEU A 80 18.26 20.67 -11.77
CA LEU A 80 16.96 21.32 -11.69
C LEU A 80 17.19 22.81 -11.54
N SER A 81 16.59 23.62 -12.42
CA SER A 81 16.54 25.07 -12.21
C SER A 81 15.54 25.42 -11.12
N ALA A 82 15.63 26.63 -10.56
CA ALA A 82 14.63 27.12 -9.62
C ALA A 82 13.23 27.14 -10.26
N ASP A 83 13.15 27.55 -11.54
CA ASP A 83 11.91 27.59 -12.32
C ASP A 83 11.28 26.20 -12.47
N ASP A 84 12.09 25.15 -12.66
CA ASP A 84 11.58 23.76 -12.75
C ASP A 84 10.91 23.33 -11.44
N ILE A 85 11.48 23.73 -10.30
CA ILE A 85 10.98 23.39 -8.96
C ILE A 85 9.69 24.17 -8.67
N GLU A 86 9.67 25.46 -8.98
CA GLU A 86 8.50 26.33 -8.78
C GLU A 86 7.29 25.84 -9.59
N ASN A 87 7.50 25.57 -10.89
CA ASN A 87 6.46 25.02 -11.76
C ASN A 87 5.93 23.69 -11.24
N HIS A 88 6.80 22.85 -10.66
CA HIS A 88 6.37 21.58 -10.11
C HIS A 88 5.51 21.75 -8.84
N PHE A 89 5.83 22.71 -7.97
CA PHE A 89 4.98 23.00 -6.82
C PHE A 89 3.62 23.54 -7.25
N LEU A 90 3.56 24.42 -8.25
CA LEU A 90 2.32 24.97 -8.78
C LEU A 90 1.39 23.91 -9.40
N ASP A 91 1.93 22.80 -9.92
CA ASP A 91 1.15 21.70 -10.51
C ASP A 91 0.59 20.70 -9.46
N LEU A 92 1.00 20.79 -8.19
CA LEU A 92 0.55 19.86 -7.16
C LEU A 92 -0.99 19.91 -6.96
N LYS A 93 -1.64 18.75 -6.83
CA LYS A 93 -3.08 18.72 -6.50
C LYS A 93 -3.30 19.08 -5.04
N THR A 94 -4.05 20.15 -4.78
CA THR A 94 -4.36 20.61 -3.41
C THR A 94 -5.27 19.66 -2.64
N SER A 95 -5.97 18.77 -3.35
CA SER A 95 -6.80 17.71 -2.77
C SER A 95 -6.00 16.48 -2.32
N SER A 96 -4.69 16.43 -2.59
CA SER A 96 -3.83 15.34 -2.12
C SER A 96 -3.65 15.38 -0.61
N ALA A 97 -3.58 14.19 0.01
CA ALA A 97 -3.26 14.07 1.43
C ALA A 97 -1.87 14.65 1.73
N PRO A 98 -1.63 15.14 2.96
CA PRO A 98 -0.31 15.62 3.38
C PRO A 98 0.76 14.54 3.25
N GLY A 99 2.00 14.99 2.99
CA GLY A 99 3.17 14.12 3.00
C GLY A 99 3.48 13.56 4.41
N PRO A 100 4.47 12.67 4.53
CA PRO A 100 4.93 12.15 5.83
C PRO A 100 5.49 13.25 6.75
N ASP A 101 5.92 14.37 6.18
CA ASP A 101 6.32 15.61 6.85
C ASP A 101 5.12 16.49 7.29
N ARG A 102 3.89 16.05 7.00
CA ARG A 102 2.62 16.77 7.22
C ARG A 102 2.48 18.06 6.42
N LEU A 103 3.32 18.29 5.41
CA LEU A 103 3.16 19.40 4.50
C LEU A 103 2.10 19.07 3.46
N THR A 104 1.20 20.02 3.22
CA THR A 104 0.18 19.91 2.16
C THR A 104 0.66 20.59 0.90
N ALA A 105 0.12 20.15 -0.25
CA ALA A 105 0.34 20.81 -1.52
C ALA A 105 -0.04 22.31 -1.49
N PHE A 106 -1.03 22.69 -0.68
CA PHE A 106 -1.39 24.10 -0.47
C PHE A 106 -0.25 24.92 0.14
N VAL A 107 0.43 24.39 1.16
CA VAL A 107 1.56 25.07 1.81
C VAL A 107 2.73 25.20 0.83
N LEU A 108 3.06 24.14 0.10
CA LEU A 108 4.17 24.14 -0.87
C LEU A 108 3.95 25.16 -1.98
N LYS A 109 2.71 25.32 -2.47
CA LYS A 109 2.35 26.32 -3.49
C LYS A 109 2.50 27.76 -3.00
N ASN A 110 2.18 28.04 -1.74
CA ASN A 110 2.33 29.38 -1.18
C ASN A 110 3.78 29.75 -0.87
N CYS A 111 4.68 28.76 -0.83
CA CYS A 111 6.10 28.94 -0.59
C CYS A 111 6.94 28.82 -1.88
N ALA A 112 6.28 28.55 -3.02
CA ALA A 112 6.86 28.57 -4.35
C ALA A 112 7.11 30.03 -4.77
#